data_AF-A0A6P8XK27-F1
#
_entry.id   AF-A0A6P8XK27-F1
#
_cell.length_a   1.000
_cell.length_b   1.000
_cell.length_c   1.000
_cell.angle_alpha   90.00
_cell.angle_beta   90.00
_cell.angle_gamma   90.00
#
_symmetry.space_group_name_H-M   'P 1'
#
loop_
_entity.id
_entity.type
_entity.pdbx_description
1 polymer ?
#
loop_
_entity_poly.entity_id
_entity_poly.type
_entity_poly.pdbx_seq_one_letter_code
_entity_poly.pdbx_strand_id
1 'polypeptide(L)'
;MKELLGIVLCMWALSLICVRSNEKEYAINLMLRARICNAKPEYGHCKGHTELWYFHPRHNRCEIFVHSNCGGNRNRFYDEDHCINFCRERILGY
;
A
#
# COMPACT_ATOMS: atom_id res chain seq x y z
N MET A 1 -14.35 -0.84 22.18
CA MET A 1 -14.64 0.18 23.23
C MET A 1 -13.53 1.25 23.34
N LYS A 2 -13.07 1.80 22.21
CA LYS A 2 -12.29 3.06 22.16
C LYS A 2 -12.80 3.96 21.03
N GLU A 3 -13.39 3.35 19.99
CA GLU A 3 -14.02 4.05 18.86
C GLU A 3 -15.38 4.70 19.16
N LEU A 4 -16.23 4.13 20.04
CA LEU A 4 -17.54 4.73 20.36
C LEU A 4 -17.47 5.93 21.32
N LEU A 5 -16.36 6.09 22.04
CA LEU A 5 -16.17 7.20 22.97
C LEU A 5 -15.73 8.49 22.24
N GLY A 6 -14.97 8.34 21.15
CA GLY A 6 -14.47 9.49 20.36
C GLY A 6 -15.55 10.15 19.48
N ILE A 7 -16.53 9.38 19.00
CA ILE A 7 -17.56 9.89 18.07
C ILE A 7 -18.59 10.77 18.82
N VAL A 8 -18.98 10.38 20.04
CA VAL A 8 -20.01 11.08 20.82
C VAL A 8 -19.49 12.40 21.41
N LEU A 9 -18.18 12.50 21.66
CA LEU A 9 -17.54 13.74 22.12
C LEU A 9 -17.46 14.84 21.03
N CYS A 10 -17.54 14.46 19.76
CA CYS A 10 -17.49 15.41 18.64
C CYS A 10 -18.81 16.19 18.44
N MET A 11 -19.92 15.68 18.98
CA MET A 11 -21.26 16.26 18.81
C MET A 11 -21.57 17.44 19.74
N TRP A 12 -20.69 17.77 20.70
CA TRP A 12 -20.94 18.83 21.69
C TRP A 12 -19.94 19.98 21.68
N ALA A 13 -18.85 19.91 20.93
CA ALA A 13 -17.88 20.99 20.84
C ALA A 13 -18.18 21.89 19.63
N LEU A 14 -19.06 22.87 19.84
CA LEU A 14 -19.29 24.05 19.00
C LEU A 14 -18.05 24.99 18.96
N SER A 15 -16.87 24.43 18.69
CA SER A 15 -15.60 25.17 18.56
C SER A 15 -14.82 24.69 17.34
N LEU A 16 -15.36 25.00 16.15
CA LEU A 16 -14.66 25.13 14.86
C LEU A 16 -13.64 24.08 14.38
N ILE A 17 -13.52 22.90 14.98
CA ILE A 17 -12.83 21.76 14.36
C ILE A 17 -13.58 20.46 14.71
N CYS A 18 -14.65 20.16 13.99
CA CYS A 18 -14.96 18.75 13.72
C CYS A 18 -13.84 18.26 12.80
N VAL A 19 -13.00 17.34 13.26
CA VAL A 19 -11.96 16.70 12.43
C VAL A 19 -12.66 15.89 11.34
N ARG A 20 -12.89 16.52 10.19
CA ARG A 20 -13.21 15.85 8.93
C ARG A 20 -11.93 15.67 8.14
N SER A 21 -11.08 14.75 8.59
CA SER A 21 -9.87 14.36 7.86
C SER A 21 -9.59 12.88 8.06
N ASN A 22 -10.09 12.03 7.15
CA ASN A 22 -9.28 10.93 6.59
C ASN A 22 -9.93 10.10 5.46
N GLU A 23 -11.19 10.32 5.07
CA GLU A 23 -11.79 9.47 4.02
C GLU A 23 -11.09 9.60 2.65
N LYS A 24 -10.71 10.83 2.26
CA LYS A 24 -10.02 11.08 0.99
C LYS A 24 -8.59 10.53 0.97
N GLU A 25 -7.88 10.66 2.09
CA GLU A 25 -6.50 10.18 2.21
C GLU A 25 -6.46 8.64 2.30
N TYR A 26 -7.41 8.00 2.98
CA TYR A 26 -7.57 6.54 2.95
C TYR A 26 -7.85 6.02 1.53
N ALA A 27 -8.75 6.67 0.79
CA ALA A 27 -9.04 6.29 -0.60
C ALA A 27 -7.81 6.42 -1.50
N ILE A 28 -7.02 7.51 -1.35
CA ILE A 28 -5.78 7.70 -2.11
C ILE A 28 -4.75 6.62 -1.76
N ASN A 29 -4.57 6.31 -0.47
CA ASN A 29 -3.66 5.25 -0.02
C ASN A 29 -4.07 3.87 -0.57
N LEU A 30 -5.37 3.58 -0.59
CA LEU A 30 -5.90 2.34 -1.15
C LEU A 30 -5.65 2.24 -2.66
N MET A 31 -5.92 3.31 -3.41
CA MET A 31 -5.66 3.36 -4.86
C MET A 31 -4.16 3.26 -5.16
N LEU A 32 -3.30 3.88 -4.36
CA LEU A 32 -1.85 3.79 -4.52
C LEU A 32 -1.35 2.35 -4.26
N ARG A 33 -1.79 1.73 -3.16
CA ARG A 33 -1.49 0.32 -2.87
C ARG A 33 -1.94 -0.58 -4.01
N ALA A 34 -3.17 -0.39 -4.51
CA ALA A 34 -3.69 -1.13 -5.67
C ALA A 34 -2.83 -0.96 -6.93
N ARG A 35 -2.38 0.26 -7.22
CA ARG A 35 -1.50 0.53 -8.36
C ARG A 35 -0.15 -0.17 -8.23
N ILE A 36 0.39 -0.22 -7.01
CA ILE A 36 1.69 -0.86 -6.74
C ILE A 36 1.53 -2.38 -6.79
N CYS A 37 0.67 -2.95 -5.95
CA CYS A 37 0.58 -4.39 -5.75
C CYS A 37 -0.01 -5.16 -6.95
N ASN A 38 -0.75 -4.49 -7.85
CA ASN A 38 -1.26 -5.13 -9.08
C ASN A 38 -0.35 -4.93 -10.30
N ALA A 39 0.70 -4.12 -10.20
CA ALA A 39 1.63 -3.93 -11.31
C ALA A 39 2.49 -5.19 -11.52
N LYS A 40 2.84 -5.49 -12.76
CA LYS A 40 3.83 -6.54 -13.07
C LYS A 40 5.23 -6.07 -12.62
N PRO A 41 6.15 -6.95 -12.23
CA PRO A 41 7.51 -6.54 -11.95
C PRO A 41 8.17 -5.98 -13.22
N GLU A 42 9.00 -4.96 -13.08
CA GLU A 42 9.70 -4.33 -14.19
C GLU A 42 11.20 -4.32 -13.92
N TYR A 43 11.97 -4.94 -14.82
CA TYR A 43 13.43 -4.96 -14.74
C TYR A 43 14.01 -3.53 -14.74
N GLY A 44 13.48 -2.61 -15.56
CA GLY A 44 14.02 -1.26 -15.74
C GLY A 44 14.94 -1.17 -16.97
N HIS A 45 15.67 -0.06 -17.11
CA HIS A 45 16.46 0.25 -18.32
C HIS A 45 17.96 0.38 -18.06
N CYS A 46 18.44 -0.05 -16.89
CA CYS A 46 19.86 -0.17 -16.58
C CYS A 46 20.37 -1.61 -16.79
N LYS A 47 21.54 -1.95 -16.27
CA LYS A 47 22.18 -3.27 -16.40
C LYS A 47 22.53 -3.94 -15.06
N GLY A 48 21.90 -3.50 -13.97
CA GLY A 48 22.03 -4.12 -12.65
C GLY A 48 21.36 -5.49 -12.56
N HIS A 49 21.72 -6.27 -11.55
CA HIS A 49 21.18 -7.61 -11.32
C HIS A 49 20.90 -7.80 -9.83
N THR A 50 20.01 -6.98 -9.28
CA THR A 50 19.65 -7.05 -7.86
C THR A 50 18.36 -7.85 -7.69
N GLU A 51 18.41 -8.87 -6.86
CA GLU A 51 17.21 -9.63 -6.48
C GLU A 51 16.36 -8.81 -5.50
N LEU A 52 15.09 -8.60 -5.87
CA LEU A 52 14.09 -7.91 -5.06
C LEU A 52 12.80 -8.72 -5.04
N TRP A 53 11.91 -8.39 -4.11
CA TRP A 53 10.59 -8.99 -3.97
C TRP A 53 9.54 -8.14 -4.68
N TYR A 54 8.58 -8.78 -5.35
CA TYR A 54 7.37 -8.14 -5.87
C TYR A 54 6.14 -8.96 -5.46
N PHE A 55 4.99 -8.31 -5.35
CA PHE A 55 3.75 -9.00 -5.07
C PHE A 55 3.12 -9.56 -6.35
N HIS A 56 2.84 -10.86 -6.38
CA HIS A 56 2.14 -11.52 -7.48
C HIS A 56 0.64 -11.64 -7.16
N PRO A 57 -0.23 -10.77 -7.69
CA PRO A 57 -1.63 -10.67 -7.25
C PRO A 57 -2.45 -11.94 -7.47
N ARG A 58 -2.13 -12.73 -8.52
CA ARG A 58 -2.85 -14.01 -8.76
C ARG A 58 -2.42 -15.14 -7.83
N HIS A 59 -1.19 -15.09 -7.32
CA HIS A 59 -0.66 -16.12 -6.41
C HIS A 59 -0.83 -15.68 -4.94
N ASN A 60 -1.22 -14.42 -4.73
CA ASN A 60 -1.40 -13.81 -3.41
C ASN A 60 -0.17 -13.96 -2.51
N ARG A 61 1.03 -13.85 -3.09
CA ARG A 61 2.32 -14.00 -2.40
C ARG A 61 3.37 -13.08 -3.02
N CYS A 62 4.45 -12.86 -2.28
CA CYS A 62 5.61 -12.17 -2.79
C CYS A 62 6.56 -13.17 -3.45
N GLU A 63 7.18 -12.77 -4.56
CA GLU A 63 8.10 -13.59 -5.34
C GLU A 63 9.34 -12.77 -5.68
N ILE A 64 10.47 -13.44 -5.90
CA ILE A 64 11.73 -12.78 -6.26
C ILE A 64 11.73 -12.45 -7.76
N PHE A 65 12.26 -11.28 -8.12
CA PHE A 65 12.60 -10.90 -9.48
C PHE A 65 13.92 -10.12 -9.51
N VAL A 66 14.52 -10.00 -10.69
CA VAL A 66 15.75 -9.21 -10.89
C VAL A 66 15.39 -7.78 -11.31
N HIS A 67 15.95 -6.78 -10.63
CA HIS A 67 15.85 -5.37 -10.97
C HIS A 67 17.19 -4.83 -11.48
N SER A 68 17.11 -3.94 -12.46
CA SER A 68 18.24 -3.33 -13.14
C SER A 68 18.94 -2.24 -12.33
N ASN A 69 18.49 -1.96 -11.10
CA ASN A 69 18.88 -0.84 -10.23
C ASN A 69 18.43 0.55 -10.67
N CYS A 70 17.61 0.67 -11.73
CA CYS A 70 16.99 1.95 -12.07
C CYS A 70 15.66 1.78 -12.82
N GLY A 71 14.87 2.85 -12.94
CA GLY A 71 13.58 2.82 -13.62
C GLY A 71 12.58 1.85 -13.00
N GLY A 72 11.70 1.31 -13.83
CA GLY A 72 10.67 0.36 -13.42
C GLY A 72 9.58 0.97 -12.54
N ASN A 73 8.64 0.14 -12.08
CA ASN A 73 7.57 0.56 -11.17
C ASN A 73 7.89 0.24 -9.70
N ARG A 74 6.95 0.57 -8.80
CA ARG A 74 7.10 0.46 -7.35
C ARG A 74 6.73 -0.89 -6.77
N ASN A 75 6.30 -1.88 -7.56
CA ASN A 75 6.10 -3.25 -7.08
C ASN A 75 7.46 -3.94 -6.89
N ARG A 76 8.25 -3.42 -5.94
CA ARG A 76 9.60 -3.86 -5.63
C ARG A 76 9.92 -3.56 -4.18
N PHE A 77 10.39 -4.56 -3.47
CA PHE A 77 10.68 -4.51 -2.04
C PHE A 77 11.99 -5.23 -1.78
N TYR A 78 12.78 -4.76 -0.82
CA TYR A 78 14.04 -5.41 -0.44
C TYR A 78 13.81 -6.65 0.45
N ASP A 79 12.62 -6.78 1.01
CA ASP A 79 12.30 -7.75 2.04
C ASP A 79 10.90 -8.35 1.77
N GLU A 80 10.78 -9.66 2.00
CA GLU A 80 9.54 -10.41 1.76
C GLU A 80 8.43 -9.94 2.70
N ASP A 81 8.74 -9.76 3.99
CA ASP A 81 7.76 -9.37 5.00
C ASP A 81 7.22 -7.97 4.70
N HIS A 82 8.07 -7.03 4.27
CA HIS A 82 7.62 -5.71 3.84
C HIS A 82 6.69 -5.80 2.62
N CYS A 83 7.01 -6.62 1.62
CA CYS A 83 6.15 -6.85 0.47
C CYS A 83 4.78 -7.41 0.89
N ILE A 84 4.78 -8.42 1.77
CA ILE A 84 3.56 -9.05 2.28
C ILE A 84 2.73 -8.03 3.06
N ASN A 85 3.33 -7.32 4.02
CA ASN A 85 2.62 -6.37 4.86
C ASN A 85 2.03 -5.22 4.03
N PHE A 86 2.73 -4.76 3.00
CA PHE A 86 2.26 -3.68 2.13
C PHE A 86 1.10 -4.11 1.22
N CYS A 87 1.14 -5.33 0.67
CA CYS A 87 0.19 -5.77 -0.36
C CYS A 87 -0.91 -6.74 0.11
N ARG A 88 -0.74 -7.41 1.25
CA ARG A 88 -1.71 -8.37 1.79
C ARG A 88 -2.82 -7.70 2.60
N GLU A 89 -2.62 -6.48 3.08
CA GLU A 89 -3.72 -5.69 3.67
C GLU A 89 -4.78 -5.43 2.61
N ARG A 90 -5.91 -6.16 2.76
CA ARG A 90 -7.04 -6.22 1.83
C ARG A 90 -7.36 -4.87 1.20
N ILE A 91 -7.01 -4.73 -0.08
CA ILE A 91 -7.94 -4.12 -1.02
C ILE A 91 -9.21 -4.95 -0.90
N LEU A 92 -10.29 -4.31 -0.47
CA LEU A 92 -11.59 -4.93 -0.19
C LEU A 92 -12.01 -5.83 -1.37
N GLY A 93 -11.69 -7.10 -1.27
CA GLY A 93 -12.42 -8.17 -1.95
C GLY A 93 -13.66 -8.43 -1.12
N TYR A 94 -14.74 -7.75 -1.51
CA TYR A 94 -16.16 -8.12 -1.59
C TYR A 94 -16.93 -6.83 -1.89
#